data_AF-A0A6I1E7F4-F1
#
_entry.id   AF-A0A6I1E7F4-F1
#
_cell.length_a   1.000
_cell.length_b   1.000
_cell.length_c   1.000
_cell.angle_alpha   90.00
_cell.angle_beta   90.00
_cell.angle_gamma   90.00
#
_symmetry.space_group_name_H-M   'P 1'
#
loop_
_entity.id
_entity.type
_entity.pdbx_description
1 polymer ?
#
loop_
_entity_poly.entity_id
_entity_poly.type
_entity_poly.pdbx_seq_one_letter_code
_entity_poly.pdbx_strand_id
1 'polypeptide(L)'
;MVDFTKVATIIDDAILQLQGVSDLEVVTIGTDQYVFVASEADSTITSFLLRDGLPPQVVDTLEFGADTGTFAVTQANISMINGHMVLLPSGRLDDEVATYRIDSNGQFSEPILQTPNGVDISRFDTTFSIEIDGKTFLYVSQTNTSGISSYRMKPNDTFITQPVYDAGSLDYLGDVSAFASVVIRGTTYMFTASAFDAGLNSFRVGIHGNLHLRDSVAPTDTSGFNLPQALEVTTVGAQTFLIMASSGTNSLTVYSINNRGELTETDHLIDSLETRFQDASVLEIFTFNQRSFVLAAGSDDGVTLLELSPNGTLSVLETLADDFDTTLNNITDIEVTFFGGIPHALVSSGSENGFTQFEIGIESIGANIIGSNGHDTLNGTELDDIITGFNGTDYLYGGDGDDLIIDGDGRDRMFGGAGADIFQFVDDDKRDFIMDYETGIDVIDFSSIDGISHISDLSIKSRPFGAAIFAGDHVIRIESIDGTRLTIADFTADDFIF
;
A
#
# COMPACT_ATOMS: atom_id res chain seq x y z
N MET A 1 -13.39 -8.33 13.34
CA MET A 1 -13.17 -6.92 13.76
C MET A 1 -11.72 -6.65 13.49
N VAL A 2 -11.45 -5.59 12.73
CA VAL A 2 -10.08 -5.16 12.41
C VAL A 2 -9.44 -4.62 13.68
N ASP A 3 -8.23 -5.06 14.02
CA ASP A 3 -7.48 -4.55 15.17
C ASP A 3 -5.96 -4.63 14.98
N PHE A 4 -5.24 -4.02 15.92
CA PHE A 4 -3.79 -4.19 16.07
C PHE A 4 -3.49 -4.87 17.40
N THR A 5 -2.84 -6.02 17.35
CA THR A 5 -2.40 -6.75 18.54
C THR A 5 -0.89 -6.67 18.64
N LYS A 6 -0.39 -5.98 19.68
CA LYS A 6 1.06 -5.87 19.92
C LYS A 6 1.68 -7.24 20.19
N VAL A 7 2.72 -7.56 19.44
CA VAL A 7 3.55 -8.76 19.62
C VAL A 7 4.73 -8.47 20.54
N ALA A 8 5.53 -7.45 20.20
CA ALA A 8 6.74 -7.10 20.94
C ALA A 8 7.13 -5.63 20.72
N THR A 9 7.83 -5.05 21.68
CA THR A 9 8.47 -3.74 21.58
C THR A 9 9.96 -3.95 21.80
N ILE A 10 10.79 -3.53 20.83
CA ILE A 10 12.25 -3.59 20.91
C ILE A 10 12.74 -2.17 21.16
N ILE A 11 13.28 -1.93 22.35
CA ILE A 11 13.78 -0.63 22.78
C ILE A 11 15.30 -0.67 22.78
N ASP A 12 15.92 0.44 22.44
CA ASP A 12 17.37 0.62 22.55
C ASP A 12 17.90 0.23 23.93
N ASP A 13 19.06 -0.43 23.92
CA ASP A 13 19.86 -0.69 25.10
C ASP A 13 21.36 -0.62 24.76
N ALA A 14 22.21 -0.86 25.76
CA ALA A 14 23.66 -0.77 25.57
C ALA A 14 24.26 -1.79 24.56
N ILE A 15 23.45 -2.72 24.05
CA ILE A 15 23.84 -3.77 23.11
C ILE A 15 23.18 -3.52 21.73
N LEU A 16 21.94 -3.03 21.70
CA LEU A 16 21.13 -2.97 20.49
C LEU A 16 21.45 -1.80 19.54
N GLN A 17 21.93 -0.66 20.07
CA GLN A 17 22.30 0.53 19.27
C GLN A 17 21.17 0.96 18.31
N LEU A 18 19.99 1.24 18.88
CA LEU A 18 18.77 1.62 18.16
C LEU A 18 18.36 3.09 18.37
N GLN A 19 19.31 3.98 18.65
CA GLN A 19 19.00 5.40 18.79
C GLN A 19 18.78 6.07 17.44
N GLY A 20 17.62 6.73 17.32
CA GLY A 20 17.21 7.41 16.10
C GLY A 20 16.99 6.44 14.94
N VAL A 21 16.16 5.41 15.15
CA VAL A 21 15.76 4.50 14.07
C VAL A 21 15.13 5.32 12.95
N SER A 22 15.69 5.21 11.76
CA SER A 22 15.33 6.06 10.62
C SER A 22 14.68 5.28 9.47
N ASP A 23 14.90 3.97 9.42
CA ASP A 23 14.50 3.09 8.31
C ASP A 23 14.47 1.63 8.79
N LEU A 24 13.52 0.89 8.27
CA LEU A 24 13.32 -0.54 8.41
C LEU A 24 13.30 -1.14 7.00
N GLU A 25 13.86 -2.33 6.83
CA GLU A 25 13.73 -3.05 5.57
C GLU A 25 13.52 -4.54 5.89
N VAL A 26 12.37 -5.10 5.49
CA VAL A 26 12.07 -6.51 5.69
C VAL A 26 12.46 -7.34 4.46
N VAL A 27 13.26 -8.37 4.70
CA VAL A 27 13.72 -9.28 3.63
C VAL A 27 13.50 -10.74 4.00
N THR A 28 12.99 -11.51 3.03
CA THR A 28 12.88 -12.96 3.15
C THR A 28 14.13 -13.66 2.59
N ILE A 29 14.83 -14.41 3.42
CA ILE A 29 16.02 -15.18 3.08
C ILE A 29 15.73 -16.67 3.24
N GLY A 30 15.51 -17.36 2.12
CA GLY A 30 15.07 -18.75 2.15
C GLY A 30 13.65 -18.86 2.72
N THR A 31 13.52 -19.36 3.94
CA THR A 31 12.23 -19.46 4.66
C THR A 31 12.15 -18.54 5.88
N ASP A 32 13.24 -17.85 6.19
CA ASP A 32 13.33 -16.98 7.36
C ASP A 32 13.15 -15.53 6.93
N GLN A 33 12.48 -14.74 7.77
CA GLN A 33 12.29 -13.30 7.57
C GLN A 33 13.24 -12.53 8.48
N TYR A 34 13.80 -11.46 7.97
CA TYR A 34 14.69 -10.58 8.70
C TYR A 34 14.21 -9.14 8.54
N VAL A 35 14.39 -8.33 9.57
CA VAL A 35 14.32 -6.87 9.47
C VAL A 35 15.71 -6.29 9.67
N PHE A 36 16.06 -5.34 8.82
CA PHE A 36 17.28 -4.54 8.91
C PHE A 36 16.90 -3.16 9.39
N VAL A 37 17.50 -2.71 10.49
CA VAL A 37 17.11 -1.48 11.19
C VAL A 37 18.25 -0.48 11.11
N ALA A 38 18.07 0.60 10.35
CA ALA A 38 19.01 1.71 10.30
C ALA A 38 18.77 2.66 11.48
N SER A 39 19.84 3.02 12.19
CA SER A 39 19.79 3.93 13.33
C SER A 39 20.76 5.09 13.11
N GLU A 40 20.23 6.28 12.84
CA GLU A 40 21.02 7.45 12.44
C GLU A 40 21.93 7.93 13.56
N ALA A 41 21.42 8.00 14.80
CA ALA A 41 22.17 8.57 15.92
C ALA A 41 23.32 7.67 16.38
N ASP A 42 23.09 6.35 16.37
CA ASP A 42 24.15 5.37 16.63
C ASP A 42 25.03 5.09 15.41
N SER A 43 24.55 5.45 14.22
CA SER A 43 25.21 5.21 12.94
C SER A 43 25.45 3.71 12.71
N THR A 44 24.37 2.92 12.82
CA THR A 44 24.40 1.45 12.72
C THR A 44 23.29 0.92 11.82
N ILE A 45 23.50 -0.30 11.29
CA ILE A 45 22.42 -1.15 10.79
C ILE A 45 22.46 -2.47 11.55
N THR A 46 21.38 -2.81 12.24
CA THR A 46 21.25 -4.08 12.97
C THR A 46 20.27 -5.00 12.26
N SER A 47 20.65 -6.26 12.03
CA SER A 47 19.76 -7.28 11.49
C SER A 47 19.12 -8.10 12.61
N PHE A 48 17.81 -8.33 12.48
CA PHE A 48 17.03 -9.14 13.39
C PHE A 48 16.34 -10.27 12.62
N LEU A 49 16.40 -11.48 13.16
CA LEU A 49 15.59 -12.60 12.73
C LEU A 49 14.18 -12.47 13.30
N LEU A 50 13.18 -12.49 12.42
CA LEU A 50 11.76 -12.46 12.78
C LEU A 50 11.20 -13.88 12.82
N ARG A 51 10.36 -14.14 13.83
CA ARG A 51 9.70 -15.43 14.05
C ARG A 51 8.29 -15.20 14.57
N ASP A 52 7.35 -16.00 14.08
CA ASP A 52 5.97 -16.00 14.55
C ASP A 52 5.88 -16.14 16.09
N GLY A 53 5.14 -15.21 16.72
CA GLY A 53 4.89 -15.16 18.16
C GLY A 53 6.12 -14.95 19.05
N LEU A 54 7.29 -14.63 18.50
CA LEU A 54 8.52 -14.38 19.25
C LEU A 54 9.05 -12.97 18.96
N PRO A 55 9.61 -12.27 19.97
CA PRO A 55 10.27 -11.00 19.73
C PRO A 55 11.42 -11.15 18.71
N PRO A 56 11.64 -10.12 17.85
CA PRO A 56 12.80 -10.04 16.97
C PRO A 56 14.12 -10.36 17.68
N GLN A 57 14.95 -11.21 17.07
CA GLN A 57 16.22 -11.66 17.66
C GLN A 57 17.40 -11.09 16.89
N VAL A 58 18.29 -10.36 17.57
CA VAL A 58 19.51 -9.82 16.97
C VAL A 58 20.36 -10.93 16.34
N VAL A 59 20.83 -10.66 15.13
CA VAL A 59 21.70 -11.54 14.35
C VAL A 59 23.09 -10.94 14.21
N ASP A 60 23.17 -9.70 13.72
CA ASP A 60 24.42 -9.00 13.45
C ASP A 60 24.20 -7.48 13.50
N THR A 61 25.27 -6.72 13.76
CA THR A 61 25.24 -5.26 13.78
C THR A 61 26.44 -4.73 13.02
N LEU A 62 26.16 -3.88 12.03
CA LEU A 62 27.14 -3.15 11.25
C LEU A 62 27.25 -1.72 11.79
N GLU A 63 28.42 -1.35 12.30
CA GLU A 63 28.70 -0.01 12.80
C GLU A 63 29.44 0.83 11.74
N PHE A 64 29.03 2.09 11.56
CA PHE A 64 29.68 3.04 10.67
C PHE A 64 30.39 4.14 11.46
N GLY A 65 31.60 4.48 11.01
CA GLY A 65 32.40 5.57 11.57
C GLY A 65 32.50 6.76 10.61
N ALA A 66 32.93 7.90 11.14
CA ALA A 66 33.21 9.09 10.34
C ALA A 66 34.24 8.86 9.21
N ASP A 67 35.12 7.86 9.37
CA ASP A 67 36.16 7.50 8.39
C ASP A 67 35.74 6.34 7.46
N THR A 68 34.50 5.83 7.56
CA THR A 68 34.00 4.70 6.74
C THR A 68 32.96 5.11 5.71
N GLY A 69 32.79 6.40 5.47
CA GLY A 69 31.85 6.93 4.50
C GLY A 69 30.47 7.14 5.07
N THR A 70 29.70 6.08 5.33
CA THR A 70 28.27 6.18 5.66
C THR A 70 27.97 6.52 7.13
N PHE A 71 28.56 7.60 7.64
CA PHE A 71 28.27 8.08 8.99
C PHE A 71 26.87 8.72 9.05
N ALA A 72 26.14 8.47 10.14
CA ALA A 72 24.73 8.83 10.29
C ALA A 72 23.88 8.20 9.16
N VAL A 73 23.87 6.87 9.12
CA VAL A 73 23.07 6.09 8.17
C VAL A 73 21.58 6.36 8.38
N THR A 74 20.89 6.74 7.32
CA THR A 74 19.46 7.07 7.36
C THR A 74 18.60 6.08 6.60
N GLN A 75 19.18 5.28 5.70
CA GLN A 75 18.46 4.27 4.92
C GLN A 75 19.29 3.00 4.70
N ALA A 76 18.59 1.87 4.61
CA ALA A 76 19.12 0.54 4.37
C ALA A 76 18.52 -0.04 3.08
N ASN A 77 18.98 0.41 1.92
CA ASN A 77 18.47 -0.13 0.65
C ASN A 77 19.02 -1.54 0.40
N ILE A 78 18.16 -2.56 0.44
CA ILE A 78 18.56 -3.95 0.17
C ILE A 78 18.05 -4.38 -1.20
N SER A 79 18.90 -5.05 -1.97
CA SER A 79 18.57 -5.47 -3.33
C SER A 79 19.16 -6.82 -3.69
N MET A 80 18.44 -7.56 -4.52
CA MET A 80 18.95 -8.79 -5.13
C MET A 80 19.87 -8.44 -6.30
N ILE A 81 21.15 -8.84 -6.21
CA ILE A 81 22.15 -8.56 -7.24
C ILE A 81 22.83 -9.87 -7.60
N ASN A 82 22.65 -10.33 -8.84
CA ASN A 82 23.24 -11.58 -9.33
C ASN A 82 23.02 -12.78 -8.37
N GLY A 83 21.80 -12.89 -7.82
CA GLY A 83 21.37 -14.02 -6.99
C GLY A 83 21.85 -14.00 -5.53
N HIS A 84 22.33 -12.86 -5.03
CA HIS A 84 22.59 -12.65 -3.61
C HIS A 84 22.12 -11.26 -3.17
N MET A 85 21.85 -11.09 -1.88
CA MET A 85 21.42 -9.81 -1.33
C MET A 85 22.62 -8.90 -1.10
N VAL A 86 22.41 -7.64 -1.45
CA VAL A 86 23.37 -6.56 -1.26
C VAL A 86 22.66 -5.42 -0.55
N LEU A 87 23.21 -5.01 0.58
CA LEU A 87 22.87 -3.80 1.30
C LEU A 87 23.69 -2.64 0.75
N LEU A 88 23.00 -1.55 0.43
CA LEU A 88 23.57 -0.23 0.21
C LEU A 88 23.03 0.69 1.31
N PRO A 89 23.85 1.00 2.34
CA PRO A 89 23.49 2.01 3.30
C PRO A 89 23.66 3.40 2.66
N SER A 90 22.77 4.34 3.01
CA SER A 90 22.91 5.75 2.62
C SER A 90 22.68 6.68 3.81
N GLY A 91 23.23 7.89 3.70
CA GLY A 91 23.24 8.85 4.79
C GLY A 91 23.81 10.19 4.34
N ARG A 92 23.42 11.26 5.06
CA ARG A 92 23.68 12.65 4.66
C ARG A 92 25.15 13.04 4.69
N LEU A 93 25.97 12.29 5.41
CA LEU A 93 27.40 12.51 5.58
C LEU A 93 28.24 11.46 4.84
N ASP A 94 27.64 10.76 3.85
CA ASP A 94 28.33 9.70 3.13
C ASP A 94 29.44 10.21 2.20
N ASP A 95 30.70 10.13 2.62
CA ASP A 95 31.86 10.53 1.80
C ASP A 95 32.56 9.33 1.11
N GLU A 96 32.26 8.09 1.51
CA GLU A 96 32.83 6.85 0.97
C GLU A 96 31.77 5.76 0.85
N VAL A 97 31.06 5.73 -0.28
CA VAL A 97 30.00 4.74 -0.50
C VAL A 97 30.57 3.31 -0.50
N ALA A 98 29.93 2.41 0.25
CA ALA A 98 30.24 0.99 0.30
C ALA A 98 28.98 0.15 0.16
N THR A 99 29.14 -1.09 -0.31
CA THR A 99 28.06 -2.09 -0.29
C THR A 99 28.47 -3.29 0.53
N TYR A 100 27.50 -3.99 1.09
CA TYR A 100 27.70 -5.15 1.96
C TYR A 100 26.86 -6.31 1.42
N ARG A 101 27.39 -7.53 1.42
CA ARG A 101 26.59 -8.71 1.13
C ARG A 101 25.90 -9.16 2.41
N ILE A 102 24.69 -9.69 2.25
CA ILE A 102 23.95 -10.35 3.33
C ILE A 102 23.94 -11.85 3.03
N ASP A 103 24.39 -12.66 3.99
CA ASP A 103 24.44 -14.11 3.84
C ASP A 103 23.09 -14.79 4.14
N SER A 104 23.04 -16.12 4.06
CA SER A 104 21.80 -16.87 4.28
C SER A 104 21.27 -16.83 5.73
N ASN A 105 22.07 -16.33 6.67
CA ASN A 105 21.72 -16.21 8.08
C ASN A 105 21.48 -14.74 8.49
N GLY A 106 21.44 -13.80 7.53
CA GLY A 106 21.26 -12.37 7.82
C GLY A 106 22.51 -11.65 8.32
N GLN A 107 23.71 -12.24 8.17
CA GLN A 107 24.97 -11.62 8.60
C GLN A 107 25.58 -10.78 7.49
N PHE A 108 26.25 -9.69 7.87
CA PHE A 108 26.90 -8.78 6.93
C PHE A 108 28.30 -9.25 6.55
N SER A 109 28.72 -8.96 5.32
CA SER A 109 30.10 -9.15 4.88
C SER A 109 31.00 -7.97 5.28
N GLU A 110 32.31 -8.12 5.06
CA GLU A 110 33.21 -6.96 4.98
C GLU A 110 32.77 -6.00 3.85
N PRO A 111 33.07 -4.69 3.97
CA PRO A 111 32.65 -3.68 3.00
C PRO A 111 33.29 -3.87 1.62
N ILE A 112 32.50 -3.61 0.58
CA ILE A 112 32.95 -3.49 -0.81
C ILE A 112 32.91 -2.01 -1.18
N LEU A 113 34.07 -1.35 -1.11
CA LEU A 113 34.20 0.08 -1.39
C LEU A 113 33.91 0.41 -2.86
N GLN A 114 33.17 1.49 -3.07
CA GLN A 114 32.86 2.01 -4.38
C GLN A 114 33.94 3.02 -4.79
N THR A 115 34.62 2.75 -5.90
CA THR A 115 35.64 3.68 -6.42
C THR A 115 35.05 4.62 -7.46
N PRO A 116 35.21 5.95 -7.30
CA PRO A 116 34.77 6.92 -8.29
C PRO A 116 35.45 6.70 -9.64
N ASN A 117 34.68 6.56 -10.74
CA ASN A 117 35.22 6.61 -12.11
C ASN A 117 35.24 8.04 -12.67
N GLY A 118 35.71 9.00 -11.87
CA GLY A 118 35.74 10.43 -12.22
C GLY A 118 34.42 11.19 -12.01
N VAL A 119 33.48 10.64 -11.24
CA VAL A 119 32.20 11.26 -10.82
C VAL A 119 32.14 11.23 -9.30
N ASP A 120 31.62 12.29 -8.68
CA ASP A 120 31.42 12.34 -7.22
C ASP A 120 30.36 11.30 -6.81
N ILE A 121 30.75 10.34 -5.96
CA ILE A 121 29.89 9.30 -5.39
C ILE A 121 29.87 9.47 -3.88
N SER A 122 29.16 10.51 -3.45
CA SER A 122 29.00 10.89 -2.06
C SER A 122 27.59 11.44 -1.83
N ARG A 123 27.20 11.55 -0.57
CA ARG A 123 26.01 12.25 -0.07
C ARG A 123 24.73 11.68 -0.67
N PHE A 124 24.63 10.35 -0.69
CA PHE A 124 23.42 9.66 -1.10
C PHE A 124 22.38 9.93 -0.01
N ASP A 125 21.30 10.62 -0.39
CA ASP A 125 20.22 11.01 0.53
C ASP A 125 19.16 9.91 0.47
N THR A 126 18.30 9.97 -0.55
CA THR A 126 17.34 8.90 -0.87
C THR A 126 17.91 8.01 -1.97
N THR A 127 17.92 6.71 -1.74
CA THR A 127 18.34 5.70 -2.73
C THR A 127 17.19 4.78 -3.11
N PHE A 128 17.16 4.36 -4.37
CA PHE A 128 16.13 3.46 -4.88
C PHE A 128 16.68 2.58 -5.99
N SER A 129 16.34 1.29 -6.00
CA SER A 129 16.85 0.35 -6.99
C SER A 129 15.74 -0.22 -7.87
N ILE A 130 16.06 -0.45 -9.14
CA ILE A 130 15.16 -1.09 -10.11
C ILE A 130 15.93 -2.17 -10.86
N GLU A 131 15.39 -3.38 -10.86
CA GLU A 131 15.91 -4.46 -11.70
C GLU A 131 15.25 -4.44 -13.09
N ILE A 132 16.06 -4.41 -14.15
CA ILE A 132 15.61 -4.48 -15.54
C ILE A 132 16.48 -5.48 -16.28
N ASP A 133 15.87 -6.58 -16.77
CA ASP A 133 16.55 -7.61 -17.57
C ASP A 133 17.81 -8.17 -16.87
N GLY A 134 17.67 -8.50 -15.57
CA GLY A 134 18.76 -9.06 -14.75
C GLY A 134 19.85 -8.05 -14.36
N LYS A 135 19.62 -6.74 -14.55
CA LYS A 135 20.54 -5.67 -14.17
C LYS A 135 19.87 -4.74 -13.19
N THR A 136 20.54 -4.49 -12.07
CA THR A 136 20.10 -3.53 -11.06
C THR A 136 20.63 -2.14 -11.40
N PHE A 137 19.72 -1.17 -11.50
CA PHE A 137 20.00 0.24 -11.62
C PHE A 137 19.65 0.91 -10.30
N LEU A 138 20.57 1.72 -9.78
CA LEU A 138 20.41 2.52 -8.59
C LEU A 138 20.15 3.96 -9.01
N TYR A 139 19.07 4.54 -8.50
CA TYR A 139 18.70 5.94 -8.62
C TYR A 139 18.92 6.62 -7.28
N VAL A 140 19.50 7.81 -7.32
CA VAL A 140 19.95 8.49 -6.11
C VAL A 140 19.60 9.96 -6.19
N SER A 141 18.97 10.47 -5.14
CA SER A 141 19.00 11.89 -4.81
C SER A 141 20.21 12.20 -3.96
N GLN A 142 20.86 13.34 -4.18
CA GLN A 142 21.98 13.78 -3.35
C GLN A 142 21.59 15.07 -2.62
N THR A 143 21.92 15.14 -1.33
CA THR A 143 21.49 16.27 -0.48
C THR A 143 21.96 17.61 -1.03
N ASN A 144 21.05 18.60 -1.06
CA ASN A 144 21.27 19.95 -1.59
C ASN A 144 21.66 19.95 -3.08
N THR A 145 21.22 18.96 -3.84
CA THR A 145 21.40 18.90 -5.28
C THR A 145 20.05 18.74 -5.95
N SER A 146 19.99 19.15 -7.22
CA SER A 146 18.80 18.94 -8.03
C SER A 146 19.10 17.88 -9.08
N GLY A 147 18.13 17.00 -9.31
CA GLY A 147 18.23 15.91 -10.27
C GLY A 147 18.37 14.54 -9.62
N ILE A 148 18.50 13.54 -10.49
CA ILE A 148 18.63 12.13 -10.10
C ILE A 148 19.92 11.59 -10.73
N SER A 149 20.83 11.11 -9.89
CA SER A 149 22.01 10.38 -10.33
C SER A 149 21.65 8.91 -10.55
N SER A 150 22.19 8.29 -11.60
CA SER A 150 21.97 6.87 -11.90
C SER A 150 23.26 6.07 -11.95
N TYR A 151 23.23 4.88 -11.38
CA TYR A 151 24.35 3.95 -11.33
C TYR A 151 23.87 2.56 -11.75
N ARG A 152 24.72 1.80 -12.43
CA ARG A 152 24.45 0.38 -12.72
C ARG A 152 25.32 -0.50 -11.86
N MET A 153 24.71 -1.46 -11.17
CA MET A 153 25.43 -2.47 -10.40
C MET A 153 26.17 -3.44 -11.33
N LYS A 154 27.43 -3.74 -11.01
CA LYS A 154 28.20 -4.82 -11.64
C LYS A 154 28.00 -6.14 -10.90
N PRO A 155 28.34 -7.28 -11.53
CA PRO A 155 28.36 -8.58 -10.85
C PRO A 155 29.34 -8.75 -9.68
N ASN A 156 30.20 -7.77 -9.46
CA ASN A 156 31.11 -7.72 -8.30
C ASN A 156 30.67 -6.65 -7.28
N ASP A 157 29.41 -6.24 -7.34
CA ASP A 157 28.75 -5.30 -6.42
C ASP A 157 29.33 -3.88 -6.46
N THR A 158 30.13 -3.57 -7.49
CA THR A 158 30.65 -2.21 -7.72
C THR A 158 29.81 -1.43 -8.73
N PHE A 159 29.84 -0.10 -8.66
CA PHE A 159 29.07 0.75 -9.55
C PHE A 159 29.72 0.97 -10.93
N ILE A 160 28.88 1.18 -11.94
CA ILE A 160 29.19 1.85 -13.21
C ILE A 160 28.38 3.12 -13.24
N THR A 161 29.04 4.26 -13.39
CA THR A 161 28.39 5.56 -13.46
C THR A 161 27.64 5.71 -14.80
N GLN A 162 26.43 6.24 -14.72
CA GLN A 162 25.52 6.55 -15.83
C GLN A 162 25.13 8.05 -15.79
N PRO A 163 24.42 8.62 -16.79
CA PRO A 163 24.14 10.06 -16.81
C PRO A 163 23.41 10.54 -15.54
N VAL A 164 23.70 11.80 -15.18
CA VAL A 164 22.92 12.59 -14.22
C VAL A 164 21.70 13.14 -14.96
N TYR A 165 20.51 12.89 -14.44
CA TYR A 165 19.26 13.49 -14.92
C TYR A 165 19.07 14.83 -14.22
N ASP A 166 19.54 15.90 -14.86
CA ASP A 166 19.64 17.25 -14.28
C ASP A 166 18.30 18.02 -14.32
N ALA A 167 17.95 18.63 -13.18
CA ALA A 167 16.81 19.53 -12.95
C ALA A 167 16.86 20.84 -13.76
N GLY A 168 17.97 21.15 -14.43
CA GLY A 168 18.01 22.27 -15.39
C GLY A 168 17.07 22.12 -16.60
N SER A 169 16.46 20.94 -16.80
CA SER A 169 15.57 20.64 -17.93
C SER A 169 14.23 20.01 -17.55
N LEU A 170 14.04 19.66 -16.28
CA LEU A 170 12.88 18.94 -15.76
C LEU A 170 12.46 19.59 -14.44
N ASP A 171 11.17 19.88 -14.30
CA ASP A 171 10.60 20.46 -13.08
C ASP A 171 10.51 19.38 -11.98
N TYR A 172 10.41 19.80 -10.71
CA TYR A 172 10.15 18.93 -9.54
C TYR A 172 11.19 17.85 -9.23
N LEU A 173 12.47 18.20 -9.29
CA LEU A 173 13.60 17.30 -8.99
C LEU A 173 14.63 17.91 -8.03
N GLY A 174 14.35 19.04 -7.39
CA GLY A 174 15.15 19.53 -6.25
C GLY A 174 14.90 18.65 -5.03
N ASP A 175 15.97 18.13 -4.38
CA ASP A 175 15.89 17.28 -3.17
C ASP A 175 14.70 16.29 -3.23
N VAL A 176 14.81 15.32 -4.14
CA VAL A 176 13.82 14.25 -4.28
C VAL A 176 13.71 13.49 -2.95
N SER A 177 12.51 13.49 -2.37
CA SER A 177 12.22 12.91 -1.06
C SER A 177 11.85 11.42 -1.16
N ALA A 178 11.14 11.02 -2.21
CA ALA A 178 10.70 9.64 -2.39
C ALA A 178 10.76 9.17 -3.84
N PHE A 179 10.94 7.86 -3.98
CA PHE A 179 10.86 7.12 -5.23
C PHE A 179 9.83 6.00 -5.09
N ALA A 180 9.18 5.64 -6.19
CA ALA A 180 8.44 4.38 -6.29
C ALA A 180 8.53 3.85 -7.72
N SER A 181 8.23 2.57 -7.95
CA SER A 181 8.21 2.03 -9.31
C SER A 181 7.18 0.92 -9.51
N VAL A 182 6.80 0.72 -10.77
CA VAL A 182 5.86 -0.34 -11.15
C VAL A 182 6.10 -0.80 -12.59
N VAL A 183 5.78 -2.07 -12.86
CA VAL A 183 5.79 -2.62 -14.20
C VAL A 183 4.36 -2.71 -14.73
N ILE A 184 4.01 -1.86 -15.69
CA ILE A 184 2.71 -1.88 -16.36
C ILE A 184 2.89 -2.45 -17.76
N ARG A 185 2.29 -3.62 -18.01
CA ARG A 185 2.34 -4.33 -19.32
C ARG A 185 3.78 -4.50 -19.85
N GLY A 186 4.72 -4.82 -18.96
CA GLY A 186 6.13 -5.02 -19.30
C GLY A 186 6.94 -3.75 -19.50
N THR A 187 6.37 -2.57 -19.22
CA THR A 187 7.10 -1.29 -19.18
C THR A 187 7.27 -0.85 -17.75
N THR A 188 8.52 -0.60 -17.35
CA THR A 188 8.84 -0.06 -16.03
C THR A 188 8.62 1.45 -16.00
N TYR A 189 7.87 1.90 -15.01
CA TYR A 189 7.67 3.31 -14.66
C TYR A 189 8.29 3.57 -13.29
N MET A 190 8.88 4.75 -13.13
CA MET A 190 9.43 5.25 -11.88
C MET A 190 8.80 6.60 -11.57
N PHE A 191 8.41 6.80 -10.33
CA PHE A 191 7.83 8.03 -9.82
C PHE A 191 8.79 8.68 -8.85
N THR A 192 8.82 10.01 -8.83
CA THR A 192 9.63 10.77 -7.88
C THR A 192 8.86 11.93 -7.31
N ALA A 193 8.86 12.06 -5.98
CA ALA A 193 8.32 13.21 -5.28
C ALA A 193 9.46 14.15 -4.88
N SER A 194 9.22 15.46 -4.98
CA SER A 194 10.12 16.48 -4.48
C SER A 194 9.42 17.27 -3.39
N ALA A 195 9.90 17.14 -2.15
CA ALA A 195 9.46 17.96 -1.04
C ALA A 195 9.83 19.44 -1.28
N PHE A 196 11.00 19.71 -1.85
CA PHE A 196 11.52 21.07 -2.03
C PHE A 196 10.77 21.87 -3.10
N ASP A 197 10.52 21.25 -4.27
CA ASP A 197 9.79 21.91 -5.37
C ASP A 197 8.27 21.74 -5.25
N ALA A 198 7.81 20.88 -4.33
CA ALA A 198 6.42 20.46 -4.16
C ALA A 198 5.81 19.93 -5.47
N GLY A 199 6.28 18.79 -5.94
CA GLY A 199 5.73 18.17 -7.15
C GLY A 199 6.11 16.70 -7.32
N LEU A 200 5.50 16.09 -8.33
CA LEU A 200 5.63 14.67 -8.64
C LEU A 200 5.96 14.50 -10.13
N ASN A 201 6.87 13.58 -10.45
CA ASN A 201 7.17 13.20 -11.82
C ASN A 201 6.93 11.71 -12.05
N SER A 202 6.55 11.37 -13.28
CA SER A 202 6.49 10.01 -13.79
C SER A 202 7.48 9.84 -14.94
N PHE A 203 8.30 8.80 -14.88
CA PHE A 203 9.28 8.45 -15.89
C PHE A 203 9.02 7.06 -16.42
N ARG A 204 9.09 6.88 -17.74
CA ARG A 204 9.35 5.54 -18.30
C ARG A 204 10.84 5.24 -18.17
N VAL A 205 11.17 4.10 -17.58
CA VAL A 205 12.55 3.62 -17.45
C VAL A 205 12.92 2.76 -18.67
N GLY A 206 13.99 3.15 -19.36
CA GLY A 206 14.54 2.39 -20.48
C GLY A 206 15.34 1.17 -20.04
N ILE A 207 15.56 0.23 -20.94
CA ILE A 207 16.35 -1.01 -20.70
C ILE A 207 17.81 -0.78 -20.29
N HIS A 208 18.29 0.46 -20.42
CA HIS A 208 19.64 0.88 -20.00
C HIS A 208 19.60 1.74 -18.74
N GLY A 209 18.50 1.75 -17.99
CA GLY A 209 18.31 2.57 -16.79
C GLY A 209 17.91 4.02 -17.09
N ASN A 210 17.71 4.37 -18.37
CA ASN A 210 17.55 5.77 -18.73
C ASN A 210 16.13 6.28 -18.56
N LEU A 211 15.97 7.45 -17.92
CA LEU A 211 14.67 8.04 -17.63
C LEU A 211 14.12 8.82 -18.82
N HIS A 212 12.82 8.69 -19.06
CA HIS A 212 12.07 9.47 -20.03
C HIS A 212 10.81 10.02 -19.36
N LEU A 213 10.74 11.34 -19.16
CA LEU A 213 9.58 11.98 -18.55
C LEU A 213 8.30 11.63 -19.33
N ARG A 214 7.25 11.30 -18.59
CA ARG A 214 5.91 10.98 -19.08
C ARG A 214 4.90 11.98 -18.61
N ASP A 215 4.98 12.34 -17.34
CA ASP A 215 4.05 13.25 -16.69
C ASP A 215 4.72 14.00 -15.55
N SER A 216 4.18 15.17 -15.23
CA SER A 216 4.58 16.00 -14.11
C SER A 216 3.31 16.58 -13.50
N VAL A 217 3.15 16.46 -12.19
CA VAL A 217 1.97 16.92 -11.46
C VAL A 217 2.38 18.03 -10.50
N ALA A 218 1.81 19.21 -10.68
CA ALA A 218 1.93 20.33 -9.75
C ALA A 218 0.81 20.30 -8.70
N PRO A 219 0.99 20.97 -7.55
CA PRO A 219 -0.07 21.11 -6.54
C PRO A 219 -1.32 21.80 -7.10
N THR A 220 -1.16 22.65 -8.12
CA THR A 220 -2.30 23.35 -8.75
C THR A 220 -3.09 22.50 -9.74
N ASP A 221 -2.58 21.33 -10.13
CA ASP A 221 -3.23 20.44 -11.09
C ASP A 221 -4.22 19.48 -10.42
N THR A 222 -4.28 19.49 -9.08
CA THR A 222 -4.91 18.50 -8.20
C THR A 222 -5.67 19.18 -7.06
N SER A 223 -6.20 18.41 -6.11
CA SER A 223 -6.79 18.92 -4.86
C SER A 223 -5.81 19.72 -3.99
N GLY A 224 -4.51 19.69 -4.32
CA GLY A 224 -3.46 20.46 -3.66
C GLY A 224 -2.70 19.63 -2.63
N PHE A 225 -1.38 19.65 -2.72
CA PHE A 225 -0.48 19.00 -1.78
C PHE A 225 0.77 19.86 -1.57
N ASN A 226 1.50 19.64 -0.47
CA ASN A 226 2.77 20.32 -0.22
C ASN A 226 3.72 19.43 0.58
N LEU A 227 5.02 19.57 0.33
CA LEU A 227 6.08 18.76 0.96
C LEU A 227 5.79 17.24 0.85
N PRO A 228 5.63 16.66 -0.36
CA PRO A 228 5.45 15.22 -0.50
C PRO A 228 6.66 14.45 0.05
N GLN A 229 6.42 13.42 0.85
CA GLN A 229 7.45 12.72 1.64
C GLN A 229 7.62 11.25 1.25
N ALA A 230 6.53 10.53 0.98
CA ALA A 230 6.54 9.11 0.65
C ALA A 230 5.67 8.81 -0.57
N LEU A 231 6.04 7.77 -1.31
CA LEU A 231 5.33 7.27 -2.48
C LEU A 231 5.24 5.76 -2.40
N GLU A 232 4.03 5.22 -2.58
CA GLU A 232 3.80 3.79 -2.66
C GLU A 232 2.93 3.42 -3.87
N VAL A 233 3.16 2.25 -4.47
CA VAL A 233 2.44 1.83 -5.68
C VAL A 233 1.87 0.43 -5.52
N THR A 234 0.59 0.28 -5.82
CA THR A 234 -0.09 -1.02 -5.82
C THR A 234 -1.02 -1.19 -7.01
N THR A 235 -1.49 -2.41 -7.23
CA THR A 235 -2.48 -2.75 -8.25
C THR A 235 -3.68 -3.40 -7.58
N VAL A 236 -4.85 -2.78 -7.76
CA VAL A 236 -6.15 -3.31 -7.31
C VAL A 236 -6.93 -3.74 -8.54
N GLY A 237 -7.19 -5.04 -8.67
CA GLY A 237 -7.77 -5.62 -9.88
C GLY A 237 -6.92 -5.33 -11.12
N ALA A 238 -7.48 -4.59 -12.08
CA ALA A 238 -6.80 -4.25 -13.34
C ALA A 238 -6.15 -2.85 -13.34
N GLN A 239 -6.35 -2.07 -12.27
CA GLN A 239 -5.92 -0.68 -12.18
C GLN A 239 -4.73 -0.56 -11.22
N THR A 240 -3.71 0.18 -11.66
CA THR A 240 -2.54 0.51 -10.83
C THR A 240 -2.73 1.90 -10.25
N PHE A 241 -2.36 2.06 -8.98
CA PHE A 241 -2.48 3.30 -8.22
C PHE A 241 -1.15 3.67 -7.57
N LEU A 242 -0.84 4.96 -7.57
CA LEU A 242 0.23 5.57 -6.81
C LEU A 242 -0.40 6.35 -5.65
N ILE A 243 0.12 6.15 -4.44
CA ILE A 243 -0.31 6.85 -3.23
C ILE A 243 0.84 7.73 -2.78
N MET A 244 0.53 8.97 -2.42
CA MET A 244 1.52 9.95 -1.99
C MET A 244 1.14 10.54 -0.64
N ALA A 245 2.04 10.46 0.33
CA ALA A 245 1.92 11.15 1.61
C ALA A 245 2.59 12.52 1.54
N SER A 246 1.93 13.54 2.07
CA SER A 246 2.40 14.93 2.03
C SER A 246 2.27 15.59 3.40
N SER A 247 3.42 15.90 4.01
CA SER A 247 3.47 16.43 5.37
C SER A 247 2.98 17.87 5.45
N GLY A 248 3.26 18.68 4.43
CA GLY A 248 2.87 20.10 4.42
C GLY A 248 1.36 20.35 4.33
N THR A 249 0.60 19.34 3.91
CA THR A 249 -0.86 19.37 3.82
C THR A 249 -1.56 18.34 4.70
N ASN A 250 -0.81 17.54 5.46
CA ASN A 250 -1.32 16.42 6.25
C ASN A 250 -2.25 15.51 5.42
N SER A 251 -1.81 15.10 4.24
CA SER A 251 -2.72 14.48 3.27
C SER A 251 -2.11 13.26 2.58
N LEU A 252 -3.00 12.33 2.21
CA LEU A 252 -2.74 11.25 1.27
C LEU A 252 -3.45 11.56 -0.05
N THR A 253 -2.73 11.49 -1.17
CA THR A 253 -3.32 11.64 -2.51
C THR A 253 -3.15 10.36 -3.31
N VAL A 254 -4.22 9.88 -3.94
CA VAL A 254 -4.21 8.67 -4.78
C VAL A 254 -4.33 9.06 -6.24
N TYR A 255 -3.45 8.49 -7.06
CA TYR A 255 -3.45 8.65 -8.51
C TYR A 255 -3.65 7.30 -9.18
N SER A 256 -4.65 7.19 -10.06
CA SER A 256 -4.67 6.14 -11.05
C SER A 256 -3.53 6.34 -12.07
N ILE A 257 -2.89 5.25 -12.46
CA ILE A 257 -1.79 5.23 -13.42
C ILE A 257 -2.26 4.55 -14.70
N ASN A 258 -2.23 5.27 -15.82
CA ASN A 258 -2.59 4.68 -17.10
C ASN A 258 -1.43 3.92 -17.75
N ASN A 259 -1.69 3.25 -18.88
CA ASN A 259 -0.67 2.44 -19.58
C ASN A 259 0.48 3.25 -20.24
N ARG A 260 0.45 4.58 -20.14
CA ARG A 260 1.52 5.50 -20.57
C ARG A 260 2.31 6.06 -19.40
N GLY A 261 1.91 5.76 -18.16
CA GLY A 261 2.47 6.33 -16.94
C GLY A 261 1.97 7.75 -16.66
N GLU A 262 0.86 8.17 -17.27
CA GLU A 262 0.22 9.45 -16.94
C GLU A 262 -0.65 9.23 -15.69
N LEU A 263 -0.71 10.25 -14.84
CA LEU A 263 -1.33 10.21 -13.52
C LEU A 263 -2.68 10.94 -13.55
N THR A 264 -3.67 10.41 -12.85
CA THR A 264 -4.96 11.10 -12.66
C THR A 264 -5.43 10.85 -11.24
N GLU A 265 -5.60 11.94 -10.48
CA GLU A 265 -6.09 11.89 -9.10
C GLU A 265 -7.45 11.20 -9.05
N THR A 266 -7.58 10.23 -8.14
CA THR A 266 -8.83 9.51 -7.87
C THR A 266 -9.36 9.81 -6.48
N ASP A 267 -8.48 10.15 -5.54
CA ASP A 267 -8.86 10.46 -4.17
C ASP A 267 -7.83 11.36 -3.48
N HIS A 268 -8.28 12.08 -2.46
CA HIS A 268 -7.46 12.93 -1.61
C HIS A 268 -8.04 12.96 -0.19
N LEU A 269 -7.30 12.38 0.75
CA LEU A 269 -7.68 12.28 2.15
C LEU A 269 -6.81 13.21 2.99
N ILE A 270 -7.44 14.06 3.80
CA ILE A 270 -6.76 14.94 4.75
C ILE A 270 -6.90 14.37 6.15
N ASP A 271 -5.84 14.47 6.93
CA ASP A 271 -5.80 14.05 8.31
C ASP A 271 -6.91 14.71 9.14
N SER A 272 -7.48 13.96 10.05
CA SER A 272 -8.64 14.29 10.86
C SER A 272 -8.50 13.72 12.27
N LEU A 273 -9.50 13.93 13.11
CA LEU A 273 -9.53 13.32 14.46
C LEU A 273 -9.73 11.79 14.43
N GLU A 274 -10.08 11.23 13.28
CA GLU A 274 -10.32 9.80 13.06
C GLU A 274 -9.11 9.13 12.37
N THR A 275 -8.03 9.87 12.13
CA THR A 275 -6.80 9.38 11.52
C THR A 275 -5.60 9.78 12.37
N ARG A 276 -4.43 9.23 12.06
CA ARG A 276 -3.17 9.48 12.76
C ARG A 276 -1.99 9.65 11.81
N PHE A 277 -2.16 10.48 10.80
CA PHE A 277 -1.10 10.77 9.83
C PHE A 277 -0.88 12.28 9.66
N GLN A 278 -1.02 13.08 10.73
CA GLN A 278 -0.53 14.45 10.72
C GLN A 278 0.95 14.48 10.30
N ASP A 279 1.36 15.49 9.52
CA ASP A 279 2.64 15.54 8.84
C ASP A 279 2.97 14.26 8.03
N ALA A 280 1.95 13.65 7.40
CA ALA A 280 2.02 12.40 6.64
C ALA A 280 3.36 12.21 5.90
N SER A 281 4.14 11.24 6.37
CA SER A 281 5.50 11.02 5.89
C SER A 281 5.87 9.55 5.67
N VAL A 282 5.07 8.62 6.17
CA VAL A 282 5.33 7.18 6.08
C VAL A 282 4.13 6.49 5.46
N LEU A 283 4.39 5.63 4.48
CA LEU A 283 3.42 4.79 3.81
C LEU A 283 3.99 3.38 3.72
N GLU A 284 3.14 2.40 3.94
CA GLU A 284 3.46 1.01 3.62
C GLU A 284 2.22 0.33 3.04
N ILE A 285 2.42 -0.48 1.99
CA ILE A 285 1.31 -1.16 1.31
C ILE A 285 1.52 -2.67 1.36
N PHE A 286 0.46 -3.37 1.77
CA PHE A 286 0.41 -4.82 1.67
C PHE A 286 -0.90 -5.30 1.04
N THR A 287 -0.87 -6.52 0.51
CA THR A 287 -2.05 -7.18 -0.06
C THR A 287 -2.45 -8.36 0.81
N PHE A 288 -3.73 -8.45 1.15
CA PHE A 288 -4.31 -9.58 1.86
C PHE A 288 -5.63 -9.95 1.17
N ASN A 289 -5.83 -11.25 0.90
CA ASN A 289 -7.03 -11.73 0.21
C ASN A 289 -7.39 -10.97 -1.09
N GLN A 290 -6.39 -10.55 -1.87
CA GLN A 290 -6.52 -9.78 -3.13
C GLN A 290 -7.08 -8.35 -2.94
N ARG A 291 -7.12 -7.86 -1.70
CA ARG A 291 -7.44 -6.48 -1.32
C ARG A 291 -6.13 -5.77 -0.95
N SER A 292 -6.06 -4.46 -1.23
CA SER A 292 -4.86 -3.66 -0.96
C SER A 292 -5.10 -2.77 0.25
N PHE A 293 -4.16 -2.84 1.19
CA PHE A 293 -4.20 -2.10 2.45
C PHE A 293 -3.03 -1.14 2.52
N VAL A 294 -3.26 0.01 3.12
CA VAL A 294 -2.29 1.09 3.27
C VAL A 294 -2.15 1.38 4.75
N LEU A 295 -0.94 1.32 5.27
CA LEU A 295 -0.59 1.89 6.56
C LEU A 295 -0.04 3.30 6.30
N ALA A 296 -0.61 4.29 6.98
CA ALA A 296 -0.18 5.68 6.88
C ALA A 296 0.13 6.23 8.26
N ALA A 297 1.24 6.96 8.36
CA ALA A 297 1.70 7.56 9.60
C ALA A 297 2.47 8.87 9.37
N GLY A 298 2.78 9.55 10.47
CA GLY A 298 3.57 10.77 10.52
C GLY A 298 3.88 11.17 11.95
N SER A 299 3.68 12.44 12.27
CA SER A 299 3.96 13.03 13.59
C SER A 299 2.81 12.93 14.61
N ASP A 300 1.69 12.26 14.27
CA ASP A 300 0.51 12.12 15.15
C ASP A 300 0.53 10.86 16.05
N ASP A 301 1.72 10.38 16.36
CA ASP A 301 1.98 9.32 17.34
C ASP A 301 1.04 8.12 17.18
N GLY A 302 1.02 7.53 15.98
CA GLY A 302 0.16 6.40 15.66
C GLY A 302 0.07 6.09 14.17
N VAL A 303 -0.70 5.03 13.85
CA VAL A 303 -0.83 4.48 12.50
C VAL A 303 -2.30 4.41 12.11
N THR A 304 -2.61 4.76 10.87
CA THR A 304 -3.94 4.55 10.27
C THR A 304 -3.85 3.39 9.29
N LEU A 305 -4.71 2.39 9.44
CA LEU A 305 -4.94 1.34 8.45
C LEU A 305 -6.10 1.75 7.55
N LEU A 306 -5.83 1.78 6.24
CA LEU A 306 -6.81 2.06 5.21
C LEU A 306 -6.88 0.90 4.23
N GLU A 307 -8.02 0.77 3.56
CA GLU A 307 -8.16 -0.04 2.36
C GLU A 307 -8.25 0.85 1.12
N LEU A 308 -7.55 0.45 0.06
CA LEU A 308 -7.67 1.03 -1.26
C LEU A 308 -8.65 0.22 -2.12
N SER A 309 -9.76 0.83 -2.48
CA SER A 309 -10.79 0.23 -3.34
C SER A 309 -10.39 0.20 -4.82
N PRO A 310 -11.05 -0.63 -5.66
CA PRO A 310 -10.77 -0.71 -7.10
C PRO A 310 -11.02 0.59 -7.89
N ASN A 311 -11.84 1.52 -7.38
CA ASN A 311 -12.06 2.84 -7.99
C ASN A 311 -11.02 3.89 -7.52
N GLY A 312 -10.08 3.51 -6.65
CA GLY A 312 -8.98 4.37 -6.22
C GLY A 312 -9.32 5.28 -5.04
N THR A 313 -10.27 4.88 -4.19
CA THR A 313 -10.68 5.60 -2.97
C THR A 313 -10.11 4.90 -1.74
N LEU A 314 -9.69 5.69 -0.75
CA LEU A 314 -9.21 5.20 0.54
C LEU A 314 -10.35 5.18 1.56
N SER A 315 -10.50 4.06 2.26
CA SER A 315 -11.43 3.92 3.39
C SER A 315 -10.66 3.57 4.66
N VAL A 316 -10.83 4.36 5.72
CA VAL A 316 -10.20 4.09 7.02
C VAL A 316 -10.86 2.87 7.65
N LEU A 317 -10.05 1.89 8.06
CA LEU A 317 -10.52 0.67 8.72
C LEU A 317 -10.28 0.70 10.23
N GLU A 318 -9.09 1.14 10.64
CA GLU A 318 -8.70 1.17 12.06
C GLU A 318 -7.58 2.19 12.27
N THR A 319 -7.47 2.72 13.49
CA THR A 319 -6.37 3.58 13.92
C THR A 319 -5.73 3.08 15.20
N LEU A 320 -4.41 3.00 15.19
CA LEU A 320 -3.60 2.67 16.34
C LEU A 320 -2.99 3.94 16.91
N ALA A 321 -3.27 4.24 18.18
CA ALA A 321 -2.63 5.32 18.91
C ALA A 321 -1.42 4.80 19.69
N ASP A 322 -0.42 5.65 19.88
CA ASP A 322 0.67 5.41 20.82
C ASP A 322 0.17 5.23 22.26
N ASP A 323 0.83 4.32 22.99
CA ASP A 323 0.65 4.10 24.40
C ASP A 323 1.99 3.89 25.13
N PHE A 324 1.94 3.72 26.46
CA PHE A 324 3.15 3.59 27.28
C PHE A 324 3.98 2.32 27.03
N ASP A 325 3.42 1.34 26.33
CA ASP A 325 4.05 0.07 26.05
C ASP A 325 4.42 -0.09 24.56
N THR A 326 4.27 0.97 23.74
CA THR A 326 4.68 1.05 22.33
C THR A 326 5.79 2.08 22.14
N THR A 327 6.31 2.18 20.92
CA THR A 327 7.28 3.20 20.49
C THR A 327 6.77 3.83 19.20
N LEU A 328 5.65 4.56 19.27
CA LEU A 328 4.99 5.12 18.07
C LEU A 328 5.15 6.64 17.99
N ASN A 329 5.96 7.27 18.84
CA ASN A 329 6.12 8.72 18.77
C ASN A 329 6.89 9.17 17.51
N ASN A 330 6.33 10.05 16.69
CA ASN A 330 6.93 10.49 15.41
C ASN A 330 7.48 9.33 14.57
N ILE A 331 6.58 8.56 13.96
CA ILE A 331 6.96 7.34 13.23
C ILE A 331 7.91 7.68 12.09
N THR A 332 9.00 6.93 12.01
CA THR A 332 10.02 7.10 10.96
C THR A 332 9.84 6.13 9.83
N ASP A 333 9.36 4.92 10.10
CA ASP A 333 9.14 3.92 9.07
C ASP A 333 8.17 2.81 9.49
N ILE A 334 7.58 2.13 8.50
CA ILE A 334 6.68 0.99 8.66
C ILE A 334 7.03 -0.06 7.61
N GLU A 335 7.19 -1.31 8.05
CA GLU A 335 7.38 -2.46 7.15
C GLU A 335 6.38 -3.56 7.50
N VAL A 336 5.82 -4.25 6.49
CA VAL A 336 4.91 -5.38 6.71
C VAL A 336 5.54 -6.71 6.32
N THR A 337 5.41 -7.67 7.23
CA THR A 337 5.77 -9.08 6.99
C THR A 337 4.60 -10.02 7.26
N PHE A 338 4.71 -11.28 6.87
CA PHE A 338 3.62 -12.24 7.02
C PHE A 338 4.05 -13.50 7.77
N PHE A 339 3.31 -13.86 8.83
CA PHE A 339 3.45 -15.13 9.56
C PHE A 339 2.18 -15.95 9.42
N GLY A 340 2.28 -17.17 8.88
CA GLY A 340 1.10 -18.02 8.69
C GLY A 340 0.02 -17.45 7.75
N GLY A 341 0.34 -16.40 6.97
CA GLY A 341 -0.60 -15.66 6.14
C GLY A 341 -1.18 -14.41 6.80
N ILE A 342 -0.88 -14.18 8.08
CA ILE A 342 -1.33 -13.02 8.86
C ILE A 342 -0.30 -11.90 8.71
N PRO A 343 -0.72 -10.66 8.40
CA PRO A 343 0.18 -9.51 8.31
C PRO A 343 0.63 -9.03 9.69
N HIS A 344 1.91 -8.70 9.79
CA HIS A 344 2.53 -8.06 10.94
C HIS A 344 3.26 -6.80 10.50
N ALA A 345 2.90 -5.66 11.09
CA ALA A 345 3.63 -4.40 10.91
C ALA A 345 4.76 -4.29 11.92
N LEU A 346 5.92 -3.83 11.46
CA LEU A 346 7.01 -3.31 12.27
C LEU A 346 7.00 -1.80 12.12
N VAL A 347 6.94 -1.07 13.23
CA VAL A 347 6.78 0.38 13.23
C VAL A 347 7.88 1.02 14.07
N SER A 348 8.74 1.83 13.47
CA SER A 348 9.83 2.52 14.16
C SER A 348 9.46 3.94 14.59
N SER A 349 10.11 4.42 15.64
CA SER A 349 9.94 5.78 16.13
C SER A 349 11.22 6.60 16.02
N GLY A 350 11.06 7.88 15.66
CA GLY A 350 12.14 8.84 15.61
C GLY A 350 12.45 9.50 16.96
N SER A 351 11.53 9.44 17.93
CA SER A 351 11.71 10.05 19.26
C SER A 351 11.98 9.02 20.36
N GLU A 352 11.36 7.85 20.25
CA GLU A 352 11.48 6.73 21.17
C GLU A 352 12.34 5.67 20.50
N ASN A 353 13.54 5.48 21.03
CA ASN A 353 14.54 4.64 20.40
C ASN A 353 14.08 3.18 20.33
N GLY A 354 13.77 2.71 19.12
CA GLY A 354 13.32 1.34 18.90
C GLY A 354 12.21 1.22 17.86
N PHE A 355 11.58 0.05 17.86
CA PHE A 355 10.42 -0.25 17.03
C PHE A 355 9.47 -1.22 17.73
N THR A 356 8.20 -1.19 17.34
CA THR A 356 7.16 -2.08 17.86
C THR A 356 6.60 -2.95 16.74
N GLN A 357 6.38 -4.23 17.03
CA GLN A 357 5.73 -5.18 16.13
C GLN A 357 4.27 -5.39 16.53
N PHE A 358 3.37 -5.30 15.56
CA PHE A 358 1.94 -5.58 15.70
C PHE A 358 1.52 -6.68 14.73
N GLU A 359 0.71 -7.62 15.20
CA GLU A 359 -0.18 -8.41 14.35
C GLU A 359 -1.35 -7.51 13.94
N ILE A 360 -1.72 -7.53 12.66
CA ILE A 360 -2.88 -6.79 12.16
C ILE A 360 -4.01 -7.78 11.97
N GLY A 361 -4.99 -7.76 12.87
CA GLY A 361 -6.12 -8.69 12.89
C GLY A 361 -7.14 -8.35 11.81
N ILE A 362 -6.85 -8.68 10.56
CA ILE A 362 -7.78 -8.52 9.42
C ILE A 362 -8.33 -9.86 8.92
N GLU A 363 -8.25 -10.90 9.73
CA GLU A 363 -8.65 -12.26 9.35
C GLU A 363 -10.14 -12.36 8.95
N SER A 364 -10.98 -11.44 9.46
CA SER A 364 -12.40 -11.39 9.10
C SER A 364 -12.64 -10.80 7.71
N ILE A 365 -11.66 -10.11 7.12
CA ILE A 365 -11.77 -9.56 5.79
C ILE A 365 -11.64 -10.69 4.75
N GLY A 366 -12.72 -10.95 4.04
CA GLY A 366 -12.78 -11.90 2.94
C GLY A 366 -12.08 -11.44 1.67
N ALA A 367 -12.16 -12.29 0.65
CA ALA A 367 -11.62 -12.14 -0.67
C ALA A 367 -12.36 -11.12 -1.53
N ASN A 368 -11.60 -10.46 -2.41
CA ASN A 368 -12.15 -9.77 -3.56
C ASN A 368 -12.22 -10.75 -4.76
N ILE A 369 -13.44 -11.07 -5.20
CA ILE A 369 -13.74 -12.07 -6.22
C ILE A 369 -14.41 -11.41 -7.41
N ILE A 370 -13.72 -11.46 -8.55
CA ILE A 370 -14.12 -10.75 -9.76
C ILE A 370 -14.43 -11.74 -10.89
N GLY A 371 -15.62 -11.62 -11.47
CA GLY A 371 -16.08 -12.34 -12.64
C GLY A 371 -15.44 -11.88 -13.95
N SER A 372 -16.03 -12.31 -15.06
CA SER A 372 -15.55 -12.03 -16.41
C SER A 372 -16.63 -11.33 -17.24
N ASN A 373 -16.38 -11.18 -18.55
CA ASN A 373 -17.44 -10.71 -19.46
C ASN A 373 -18.36 -11.86 -19.93
N GLY A 374 -18.33 -13.00 -19.24
CA GLY A 374 -19.00 -14.23 -19.59
C GLY A 374 -19.95 -14.68 -18.50
N HIS A 375 -20.51 -15.88 -18.67
CA HIS A 375 -21.37 -16.46 -17.64
C HIS A 375 -20.51 -17.10 -16.56
N ASP A 376 -20.58 -16.56 -15.35
CA ASP A 376 -19.73 -16.96 -14.25
C ASP A 376 -20.50 -17.64 -13.11
N THR A 377 -19.76 -18.39 -12.31
CA THR A 377 -20.24 -18.97 -11.06
C THR A 377 -19.18 -18.69 -10.02
N LEU A 378 -19.42 -17.65 -9.22
CA LEU A 378 -18.50 -17.13 -8.22
C LEU A 378 -18.94 -17.62 -6.85
N ASN A 379 -18.01 -18.19 -6.09
CA ASN A 379 -18.27 -18.65 -4.73
C ASN A 379 -17.30 -17.90 -3.82
N GLY A 380 -17.85 -17.18 -2.86
CA GLY A 380 -17.12 -16.64 -1.73
C GLY A 380 -16.74 -17.73 -0.74
N THR A 381 -16.46 -17.29 0.47
CA THR A 381 -15.72 -17.96 1.51
C THR A 381 -16.56 -18.04 2.77
N GLU A 382 -15.92 -18.11 3.93
CA GLU A 382 -16.60 -18.08 5.23
C GLU A 382 -16.37 -16.71 5.91
N LEU A 383 -15.93 -15.70 5.15
CA LEU A 383 -15.46 -14.38 5.58
C LEU A 383 -16.13 -13.29 4.72
N ASP A 384 -16.04 -12.04 5.17
CA ASP A 384 -16.69 -10.87 4.56
C ASP A 384 -16.10 -10.55 3.16
N ASP A 385 -16.66 -11.13 2.10
CA ASP A 385 -16.15 -11.05 0.73
C ASP A 385 -16.71 -9.85 -0.04
N ILE A 386 -15.98 -9.46 -1.10
CA ILE A 386 -16.49 -8.57 -2.15
C ILE A 386 -16.58 -9.39 -3.43
N ILE A 387 -17.78 -9.56 -3.97
CA ILE A 387 -18.04 -10.36 -5.17
C ILE A 387 -18.58 -9.43 -6.26
N THR A 388 -17.98 -9.44 -7.45
CA THR A 388 -18.45 -8.65 -8.61
C THR A 388 -18.66 -9.55 -9.83
N GLY A 389 -19.89 -9.65 -10.32
CA GLY A 389 -20.24 -10.51 -11.46
C GLY A 389 -19.68 -10.06 -12.82
N PHE A 390 -19.53 -8.75 -13.02
CA PHE A 390 -19.14 -8.10 -14.29
C PHE A 390 -20.21 -8.18 -15.39
N ASN A 391 -20.01 -8.88 -16.50
CA ASN A 391 -21.02 -8.95 -17.56
C ASN A 391 -21.38 -10.41 -17.77
N GLY A 392 -22.64 -10.76 -17.78
CA GLY A 392 -22.98 -12.17 -17.87
C GLY A 392 -24.41 -12.51 -17.56
N THR A 393 -24.59 -13.70 -17.01
CA THR A 393 -25.81 -14.13 -16.34
C THR A 393 -25.24 -15.12 -15.35
N ASP A 394 -25.00 -14.60 -14.18
CA ASP A 394 -24.04 -15.10 -13.24
C ASP A 394 -24.75 -15.70 -12.03
N TYR A 395 -24.03 -16.59 -11.37
CA TYR A 395 -24.44 -17.15 -10.09
C TYR A 395 -23.39 -16.71 -9.08
N LEU A 396 -23.80 -15.81 -8.19
CA LEU A 396 -22.94 -15.20 -7.17
C LEU A 396 -23.37 -15.77 -5.82
N TYR A 397 -22.45 -16.44 -5.14
CA TYR A 397 -22.66 -17.03 -3.82
C TYR A 397 -21.71 -16.33 -2.85
N GLY A 398 -22.24 -15.57 -1.88
CA GLY A 398 -21.48 -14.94 -0.79
C GLY A 398 -20.84 -16.00 0.09
N GLY A 399 -21.63 -16.67 0.92
CA GLY A 399 -21.16 -17.75 1.77
C GLY A 399 -21.58 -17.54 3.21
N ASP A 400 -20.65 -17.72 4.15
CA ASP A 400 -20.82 -17.18 5.50
C ASP A 400 -20.02 -15.86 5.56
N GLY A 401 -20.42 -14.92 6.41
CA GLY A 401 -19.78 -13.59 6.51
C GLY A 401 -20.72 -12.49 6.03
N ASP A 402 -20.35 -11.23 6.28
CA ASP A 402 -21.11 -10.07 5.80
C ASP A 402 -20.59 -9.67 4.40
N ASP A 403 -21.23 -10.18 3.34
CA ASP A 403 -20.72 -10.06 1.97
C ASP A 403 -21.26 -8.83 1.23
N LEU A 404 -20.42 -8.22 0.38
CA LEU A 404 -20.84 -7.25 -0.63
C LEU A 404 -20.90 -7.93 -2.01
N ILE A 405 -22.10 -8.09 -2.55
CA ILE A 405 -22.34 -8.73 -3.84
C ILE A 405 -22.82 -7.67 -4.85
N ILE A 406 -21.99 -7.40 -5.86
CA ILE A 406 -22.26 -6.51 -6.97
C ILE A 406 -22.62 -7.36 -8.20
N ASP A 407 -23.84 -7.22 -8.70
CA ASP A 407 -24.36 -8.08 -9.76
C ASP A 407 -23.60 -7.92 -11.09
N GLY A 408 -23.44 -6.69 -11.57
CA GLY A 408 -22.95 -6.42 -12.91
C GLY A 408 -24.06 -6.47 -13.99
N ASP A 409 -23.67 -6.28 -15.26
CA ASP A 409 -24.58 -6.35 -16.40
C ASP A 409 -25.06 -7.81 -16.60
N GLY A 410 -26.36 -8.09 -16.63
CA GLY A 410 -26.74 -9.47 -16.92
C GLY A 410 -28.16 -9.92 -16.64
N ARG A 411 -28.27 -10.98 -15.87
CA ARG A 411 -29.51 -11.52 -15.31
C ARG A 411 -29.00 -12.43 -14.23
N ASP A 412 -28.82 -11.87 -13.07
CA ASP A 412 -27.92 -12.46 -12.11
C ASP A 412 -28.72 -13.10 -10.99
N ARG A 413 -28.14 -14.15 -10.43
CA ARG A 413 -28.68 -14.85 -9.27
C ARG A 413 -27.68 -14.76 -8.16
N MET A 414 -28.09 -14.05 -7.11
CA MET A 414 -27.29 -13.79 -5.95
C MET A 414 -27.84 -14.58 -4.77
N PHE A 415 -26.93 -15.16 -4.02
CA PHE A 415 -27.16 -15.85 -2.77
C PHE A 415 -26.22 -15.19 -1.76
N GLY A 416 -26.76 -14.52 -0.75
CA GLY A 416 -25.95 -13.88 0.30
C GLY A 416 -25.35 -14.97 1.17
N GLY A 417 -26.24 -15.71 1.84
CA GLY A 417 -25.87 -16.85 2.66
C GLY A 417 -26.12 -16.53 4.11
N ALA A 418 -25.12 -16.67 4.97
CA ALA A 418 -25.24 -16.38 6.40
C ALA A 418 -24.42 -15.15 6.78
N GLY A 419 -25.08 -14.10 7.22
CA GLY A 419 -24.45 -12.83 7.57
C GLY A 419 -25.39 -11.70 7.24
N ALA A 420 -24.94 -10.46 7.40
CA ALA A 420 -25.65 -9.28 6.95
C ALA A 420 -25.11 -8.86 5.58
N ASP A 421 -25.75 -9.34 4.52
CA ASP A 421 -25.24 -9.18 3.16
C ASP A 421 -25.77 -7.90 2.49
N ILE A 422 -24.94 -7.29 1.64
CA ILE A 422 -25.30 -6.14 0.81
C ILE A 422 -25.35 -6.55 -0.65
N PHE A 423 -26.52 -6.43 -1.27
CA PHE A 423 -26.72 -6.66 -2.70
C PHE A 423 -26.75 -5.33 -3.45
N GLN A 424 -25.66 -4.99 -4.12
CA GLN A 424 -25.55 -3.78 -4.94
C GLN A 424 -25.92 -4.08 -6.40
N PHE A 425 -26.83 -3.29 -6.93
CA PHE A 425 -27.30 -3.39 -8.31
C PHE A 425 -26.67 -2.32 -9.18
N VAL A 426 -26.12 -2.72 -10.33
CA VAL A 426 -25.68 -1.78 -11.37
C VAL A 426 -26.84 -1.40 -12.28
N ASP A 427 -26.76 -0.21 -12.89
CA ASP A 427 -27.80 0.25 -13.80
C ASP A 427 -27.79 -0.53 -15.12
N ASP A 428 -28.61 -1.59 -15.20
CA ASP A 428 -28.90 -2.30 -16.43
C ASP A 428 -30.42 -2.57 -16.65
N ASP A 429 -30.89 -2.68 -17.90
CA ASP A 429 -32.31 -2.95 -18.17
C ASP A 429 -32.72 -4.42 -17.90
N LYS A 430 -32.07 -5.08 -16.95
CA LYS A 430 -32.23 -6.51 -16.69
C LYS A 430 -33.03 -6.75 -15.42
N ARG A 431 -33.09 -8.03 -15.09
CA ARG A 431 -33.92 -8.51 -13.99
C ARG A 431 -33.09 -9.52 -13.26
N ASP A 432 -32.86 -9.19 -12.01
CA ASP A 432 -31.91 -9.89 -11.17
C ASP A 432 -32.65 -10.46 -9.98
N PHE A 433 -31.99 -11.40 -9.32
CA PHE A 433 -32.62 -12.30 -8.37
C PHE A 433 -31.75 -12.43 -7.13
N ILE A 434 -32.28 -12.00 -5.99
CA ILE A 434 -31.77 -12.41 -4.68
C ILE A 434 -32.56 -13.65 -4.28
N MET A 435 -31.87 -14.74 -3.98
CA MET A 435 -32.50 -16.06 -3.86
C MET A 435 -32.76 -16.48 -2.41
N ASP A 436 -32.20 -15.77 -1.45
CA ASP A 436 -32.21 -16.09 -0.01
C ASP A 436 -32.21 -14.84 0.89
N TYR A 437 -32.92 -13.79 0.48
CA TYR A 437 -32.98 -12.52 1.24
C TYR A 437 -33.50 -12.71 2.67
N GLU A 438 -32.75 -12.24 3.66
CA GLU A 438 -33.12 -12.23 5.07
C GLU A 438 -33.54 -10.82 5.52
N THR A 439 -34.83 -10.67 5.88
CA THR A 439 -35.41 -9.35 6.19
C THR A 439 -34.87 -8.77 7.50
N GLY A 440 -34.44 -7.51 7.46
CA GLY A 440 -33.85 -6.81 8.62
C GLY A 440 -32.43 -7.24 8.94
N ILE A 441 -31.81 -8.05 8.08
CA ILE A 441 -30.41 -8.45 8.14
C ILE A 441 -29.72 -8.00 6.86
N ASP A 442 -30.25 -8.41 5.70
CA ASP A 442 -29.70 -8.05 4.39
C ASP A 442 -30.16 -6.68 3.90
N VAL A 443 -29.28 -6.00 3.17
CA VAL A 443 -29.50 -4.67 2.61
C VAL A 443 -29.43 -4.71 1.08
N ILE A 444 -30.31 -3.95 0.44
CA ILE A 444 -30.33 -3.78 -1.01
C ILE A 444 -29.81 -2.39 -1.37
N ASP A 445 -28.72 -2.32 -2.12
CA ASP A 445 -28.07 -1.07 -2.51
C ASP A 445 -28.41 -0.66 -3.95
N PHE A 446 -29.06 0.51 -4.06
CA PHE A 446 -29.44 1.16 -5.31
C PHE A 446 -28.61 2.41 -5.64
N SER A 447 -27.54 2.68 -4.89
CA SER A 447 -26.68 3.87 -5.07
C SER A 447 -26.06 4.01 -6.47
N SER A 448 -25.97 2.90 -7.21
CA SER A 448 -25.48 2.85 -8.59
C SER A 448 -26.57 2.97 -9.66
N ILE A 449 -27.85 3.14 -9.27
CA ILE A 449 -28.98 3.30 -10.21
C ILE A 449 -29.41 4.77 -10.31
N ASP A 450 -29.36 5.32 -11.52
CA ASP A 450 -29.70 6.71 -11.76
C ASP A 450 -31.17 7.03 -11.42
N GLY A 451 -31.36 8.03 -10.56
CA GLY A 451 -32.68 8.58 -10.25
C GLY A 451 -33.47 7.85 -9.16
N ILE A 452 -32.84 6.90 -8.47
CA ILE A 452 -33.38 6.23 -7.29
C ILE A 452 -32.67 6.79 -6.07
N SER A 453 -33.37 7.60 -5.27
CA SER A 453 -32.75 8.35 -4.16
C SER A 453 -33.45 8.17 -2.82
N HIS A 454 -34.60 7.49 -2.84
CA HIS A 454 -35.43 7.30 -1.67
C HIS A 454 -36.35 6.09 -1.86
N ILE A 455 -36.76 5.46 -0.76
CA ILE A 455 -37.67 4.29 -0.80
C ILE A 455 -39.00 4.58 -1.52
N SER A 456 -39.41 5.84 -1.56
CA SER A 456 -40.62 6.28 -2.27
C SER A 456 -40.51 6.18 -3.80
N ASP A 457 -39.29 6.08 -4.32
CA ASP A 457 -39.02 5.89 -5.74
C ASP A 457 -39.22 4.42 -6.14
N LEU A 458 -39.33 3.52 -5.16
CA LEU A 458 -39.52 2.09 -5.35
C LEU A 458 -41.01 1.71 -5.41
N SER A 459 -41.35 0.76 -6.29
CA SER A 459 -42.63 0.05 -6.24
C SER A 459 -42.40 -1.39 -5.81
N ILE A 460 -42.89 -1.80 -4.64
CA ILE A 460 -42.75 -3.18 -4.15
C ILE A 460 -44.06 -3.94 -4.33
N LYS A 461 -43.99 -5.06 -5.06
CA LYS A 461 -45.12 -5.95 -5.31
C LYS A 461 -44.87 -7.30 -4.67
N SER A 462 -45.73 -7.65 -3.72
CA SER A 462 -45.69 -8.93 -3.02
C SER A 462 -45.85 -10.14 -3.97
N ARG A 463 -45.13 -11.22 -3.68
CA ARG A 463 -45.13 -12.47 -4.45
C ARG A 463 -45.18 -13.69 -3.52
N PRO A 464 -45.50 -14.89 -4.00
CA PRO A 464 -45.18 -16.11 -3.25
C PRO A 464 -43.67 -16.16 -2.98
N PHE A 465 -43.28 -16.49 -1.74
CA PHE A 465 -41.89 -16.68 -1.31
C PHE A 465 -41.01 -15.42 -1.37
N GLY A 466 -41.58 -14.22 -1.46
CA GLY A 466 -40.82 -12.96 -1.43
C GLY A 466 -41.56 -11.79 -2.07
N ALA A 467 -40.86 -10.95 -2.82
CA ALA A 467 -41.43 -9.80 -3.53
C ALA A 467 -40.74 -9.51 -4.87
N ALA A 468 -41.27 -8.54 -5.62
CA ALA A 468 -40.55 -7.89 -6.71
C ALA A 468 -40.49 -6.39 -6.43
N ILE A 469 -39.29 -5.84 -6.46
CA ILE A 469 -39.00 -4.42 -6.31
C ILE A 469 -38.78 -3.86 -7.70
N PHE A 470 -39.39 -2.72 -7.97
CA PHE A 470 -39.23 -1.98 -9.21
C PHE A 470 -38.58 -0.64 -8.86
N ALA A 471 -37.37 -0.42 -9.38
CA ALA A 471 -36.58 0.79 -9.20
C ALA A 471 -36.39 1.40 -10.61
N GLY A 472 -37.24 2.35 -10.99
CA GLY A 472 -37.27 2.82 -12.38
C GLY A 472 -37.70 1.70 -13.35
N ASP A 473 -36.83 1.37 -14.31
CA ASP A 473 -37.03 0.29 -15.28
C ASP A 473 -36.47 -1.07 -14.79
N HIS A 474 -35.65 -1.06 -13.73
CA HIS A 474 -35.06 -2.24 -13.11
C HIS A 474 -36.09 -3.05 -12.34
N VAL A 475 -35.93 -4.37 -12.38
CA VAL A 475 -36.79 -5.29 -11.64
C VAL A 475 -35.94 -6.26 -10.84
N ILE A 476 -35.94 -6.10 -9.53
CA ILE A 476 -35.26 -7.01 -8.61
C ILE A 476 -36.31 -7.98 -8.07
N ARG A 477 -36.04 -9.28 -8.19
CA ARG A 477 -36.86 -10.30 -7.55
C ARG A 477 -36.13 -10.83 -6.33
N ILE A 478 -36.83 -10.85 -5.22
CA ILE A 478 -36.28 -11.38 -3.98
C ILE A 478 -37.10 -12.60 -3.59
N GLU A 479 -36.41 -13.70 -3.29
CA GLU A 479 -36.93 -14.84 -2.57
C GLU A 479 -36.44 -14.76 -1.13
N SER A 480 -37.34 -14.83 -0.16
CA SER A 480 -36.98 -14.79 1.26
C SER A 480 -36.39 -16.13 1.69
N ILE A 481 -35.35 -16.12 2.54
CA ILE A 481 -34.68 -17.33 3.02
C ILE A 481 -35.63 -18.35 3.68
N ASP A 482 -36.66 -17.86 4.38
CA ASP A 482 -37.65 -18.69 5.08
C ASP A 482 -38.89 -19.05 4.22
N GLY A 483 -38.91 -18.63 2.96
CA GLY A 483 -40.01 -18.80 2.02
C GLY A 483 -41.29 -18.02 2.40
N THR A 484 -41.20 -17.02 3.25
CA THR A 484 -42.33 -16.14 3.54
C THR A 484 -42.69 -15.24 2.37
N ARG A 485 -43.89 -14.68 2.41
CA ARG A 485 -44.32 -13.67 1.44
C ARG A 485 -43.94 -12.32 2.01
N LEU A 486 -43.19 -11.53 1.25
CA LEU A 486 -42.83 -10.16 1.62
C LEU A 486 -43.81 -9.16 0.98
N THR A 487 -44.06 -8.07 1.69
CA THR A 487 -44.94 -6.96 1.34
C THR A 487 -44.21 -5.63 1.62
N ILE A 488 -44.75 -4.51 1.14
CA ILE A 488 -44.16 -3.18 1.42
C ILE A 488 -44.05 -2.87 2.93
N ALA A 489 -44.85 -3.52 3.78
CA ALA A 489 -44.81 -3.29 5.23
C ALA A 489 -43.65 -4.00 5.92
N ASP A 490 -43.01 -4.94 5.22
CA ASP A 490 -41.85 -5.69 5.73
C ASP A 490 -40.53 -4.96 5.43
N PHE A 491 -40.59 -3.81 4.73
CA PHE A 491 -39.44 -2.98 4.41
C PHE A 491 -39.51 -1.62 5.11
N THR A 492 -38.34 -1.15 5.49
CA THR A 492 -38.04 0.17 6.04
C THR A 492 -36.96 0.83 5.20
N ALA A 493 -36.58 2.06 5.55
CA ALA A 493 -35.48 2.75 4.87
C ALA A 493 -34.13 2.08 5.15
N ASP A 494 -33.98 1.38 6.28
CA ASP A 494 -32.73 0.75 6.70
C ASP A 494 -32.40 -0.51 5.88
N ASP A 495 -33.40 -1.07 5.17
CA ASP A 495 -33.21 -2.21 4.26
C ASP A 495 -32.66 -1.78 2.88
N PHE A 496 -32.44 -0.47 2.66
CA PHE A 496 -31.98 0.07 1.38
C PHE A 496 -30.87 1.11 1.52
N ILE A 497 -29.96 1.12 0.55
CA ILE A 497 -29.00 2.21 0.31
C ILE A 497 -29.39 2.91 -1.01
N PHE A 498 -29.27 4.23 -1.06
CA PHE A 498 -29.70 5.10 -2.17
C PHE A 498 -28.60 6.05 -2.60
#